data_AF-A0A7S2H4V9-F1
#
_entry.id   AF-A0A7S2H4V9-F1
#
_cell.length_a   1.000
_cell.length_b   1.000
_cell.length_c   1.000
_cell.angle_alpha   90.00
_cell.angle_beta   90.00
_cell.angle_gamma   90.00
#
_symmetry.space_group_name_H-M   'P 1'
#
loop_
_entity.id
_entity.type
_entity.pdbx_description
1 polymer ?
#
loop_
_entity_poly.entity_id
_entity_poly.type
_entity_poly.pdbx_seq_one_letter_code
_entity_poly.pdbx_strand_id
1 'polypeptide(L)'
;ELPTATGNGQRRGFGVTNADRSYALALHRAHLTTLLTRAFLVYKWALDSVVGALLLSELPAGMSGGLATPGGIQRLLKWFQQRYHWLDGCEDQARDQGSLASRLHGSHPDALSTIAASGTPITVHEAAQIFFSLCHALGLSVRYVALLEPIAVRTGASSRAKKRRRDSGLGEGKRERETGRDRVTDLTGPSPPAKRFLAWVE
;
A
#
# COMPACT_ATOMS: atom_id res chain seq x y z
N GLU A 1 -13.07 -38.18 47.46
CA GLU A 1 -11.71 -37.78 47.04
C GLU A 1 -11.68 -37.73 45.53
N LEU A 2 -11.39 -36.56 44.95
CA LEU A 2 -11.37 -36.31 43.50
C LEU A 2 -9.91 -36.36 43.02
N PRO A 3 -9.57 -37.09 41.94
CA PRO A 3 -8.23 -37.03 41.38
C PRO A 3 -8.02 -35.72 40.62
N THR A 4 -7.11 -34.90 41.12
CA THR A 4 -6.55 -33.72 40.47
C THR A 4 -5.63 -34.15 39.33
N ALA A 5 -6.12 -34.09 38.10
CA ALA A 5 -5.32 -34.27 36.90
C ALA A 5 -4.44 -33.04 36.63
N THR A 6 -3.25 -32.97 37.23
CA THR A 6 -2.18 -32.03 36.87
C THR A 6 -1.45 -32.52 35.61
N GLY A 7 -2.15 -32.47 34.47
CA GLY A 7 -1.54 -32.70 33.17
C GLY A 7 -0.88 -31.42 32.65
N ASN A 8 0.42 -31.25 32.90
CA ASN A 8 1.27 -30.29 32.19
C ASN A 8 1.39 -30.72 30.71
N GLY A 9 0.35 -30.43 29.93
CA GLY A 9 0.33 -30.61 28.49
C GLY A 9 1.28 -29.61 27.84
N GLN A 10 2.55 -29.98 27.70
CA GLN A 10 3.45 -29.35 26.73
C GLN A 10 2.75 -29.40 25.37
N ARG A 11 2.23 -28.26 24.91
CA ARG A 11 1.81 -28.08 23.52
C ARG A 11 3.05 -28.31 22.67
N ARG A 12 3.21 -29.53 22.15
CA ARG A 12 4.22 -29.86 21.13
C ARG A 12 4.00 -28.85 20.01
N GLY A 13 4.99 -27.99 19.78
CA GLY A 13 4.93 -27.03 18.69
C GLY A 13 4.78 -27.79 17.39
N PHE A 14 3.64 -27.65 16.73
CA PHE A 14 3.45 -28.15 15.37
C PHE A 14 4.45 -27.41 14.49
N GLY A 15 5.51 -28.12 14.06
CA GLY A 15 6.49 -27.60 13.13
C GLY A 15 5.83 -27.38 11.76
N VAL A 16 6.19 -26.29 11.09
CA VAL A 16 5.76 -26.03 9.71
C VAL A 16 6.29 -27.14 8.82
N THR A 17 5.40 -27.91 8.20
CA THR A 17 5.75 -29.01 7.30
C THR A 17 6.16 -28.50 5.91
N ASN A 18 6.78 -29.37 5.10
CA ASN A 18 7.05 -29.04 3.68
C ASN A 18 5.75 -28.83 2.88
N ALA A 19 4.66 -29.51 3.27
CA ALA A 19 3.34 -29.30 2.68
C ALA A 19 2.82 -27.88 2.98
N ASP A 20 2.97 -27.41 4.22
CA ASP A 20 2.57 -26.04 4.61
C ASP A 20 3.35 -24.97 3.85
N ARG A 21 4.66 -25.19 3.63
CA ARG A 21 5.49 -24.27 2.83
C ARG A 21 5.04 -24.24 1.37
N SER A 22 4.76 -25.39 0.79
CA SER A 22 4.31 -25.51 -0.60
C SER A 22 2.95 -24.83 -0.78
N TYR A 23 2.03 -25.02 0.16
CA TYR A 23 0.74 -24.35 0.19
C TYR A 23 0.88 -22.83 0.32
N ALA A 24 1.72 -22.34 1.24
CA ALA A 24 1.96 -20.91 1.42
C ALA A 24 2.53 -20.24 0.16
N LEU A 25 3.45 -20.92 -0.55
CA LEU A 25 3.98 -20.45 -1.82
C LEU A 25 2.92 -20.43 -2.92
N ALA A 26 2.08 -21.47 -3.01
CA ALA A 26 0.98 -21.52 -3.97
C ALA A 26 -0.02 -20.38 -3.73
N LEU A 27 -0.40 -20.15 -2.47
CA LEU A 27 -1.29 -19.06 -2.08
C LEU A 27 -0.69 -17.68 -2.40
N HIS A 28 0.59 -17.46 -2.09
CA HIS A 28 1.28 -16.23 -2.42
C HIS A 28 1.30 -15.95 -3.92
N ARG A 29 1.63 -16.96 -4.74
CA ARG A 29 1.64 -16.85 -6.21
C ARG A 29 0.25 -16.55 -6.76
N ALA A 30 -0.77 -17.25 -6.26
CA ALA A 30 -2.16 -17.02 -6.65
C ALA A 30 -2.56 -15.57 -6.32
N HIS A 31 -2.31 -15.10 -5.09
CA HIS A 31 -2.65 -13.74 -4.69
C HIS A 31 -1.90 -12.69 -5.50
N LEU A 32 -0.59 -12.87 -5.72
CA LEU A 32 0.22 -11.97 -6.56
C LEU A 32 -0.32 -11.90 -7.99
N THR A 33 -0.69 -13.04 -8.58
CA THR A 33 -1.28 -13.10 -9.93
C THR A 33 -2.59 -12.33 -9.98
N THR A 34 -3.47 -12.51 -9.00
CA THR A 34 -4.72 -11.74 -8.89
C THR A 34 -4.46 -10.23 -8.79
N LEU A 35 -3.48 -9.82 -7.97
CA LEU A 35 -3.09 -8.41 -7.85
C LEU A 35 -2.55 -7.83 -9.17
N LEU A 36 -1.73 -8.60 -9.89
CA LEU A 36 -1.20 -8.21 -11.22
C LEU A 36 -2.30 -8.06 -12.26
N THR A 37 -3.19 -9.06 -12.38
CA THR A 37 -4.33 -9.02 -13.30
C THR A 37 -5.21 -7.80 -13.01
N ARG A 38 -5.44 -7.49 -11.73
CA ARG A 38 -6.20 -6.30 -11.34
C ARG A 38 -5.47 -5.02 -11.72
N ALA A 39 -4.19 -4.88 -11.41
CA ALA A 39 -3.41 -3.69 -11.78
C ALA A 39 -3.44 -3.47 -13.30
N PHE A 40 -3.39 -4.55 -14.08
CA PHE A 40 -3.54 -4.51 -15.53
C PHE A 40 -4.93 -4.04 -15.97
N LEU A 41 -6.01 -4.56 -15.38
CA LEU A 41 -7.37 -4.12 -15.66
C LEU A 41 -7.58 -2.63 -15.33
N VAL A 42 -7.12 -2.20 -14.16
CA VAL A 42 -7.18 -0.80 -13.74
C VAL A 42 -6.42 0.11 -14.70
N TYR A 43 -5.22 -0.31 -15.11
CA TYR A 43 -4.48 0.40 -16.15
C TYR A 43 -5.27 0.50 -17.46
N LYS A 44 -5.89 -0.60 -17.90
CA LYS A 44 -6.73 -0.60 -19.12
C LYS A 44 -7.93 0.34 -19.00
N TRP A 45 -8.61 0.34 -17.86
CA TRP A 45 -9.73 1.23 -17.59
C TRP A 45 -9.32 2.70 -17.53
N ALA A 46 -8.14 2.98 -16.96
CA ALA A 46 -7.61 4.33 -16.93
C ALA A 46 -7.16 4.83 -18.33
N LEU A 47 -7.02 3.94 -19.32
CA LEU A 47 -6.80 4.28 -20.73
C LEU A 47 -8.09 4.44 -21.53
N ASP A 48 -9.25 4.37 -20.89
CA ASP A 48 -10.53 4.54 -21.57
C ASP A 48 -10.64 5.94 -22.21
N SER A 49 -10.94 5.98 -23.51
CA SER A 49 -11.00 7.22 -24.28
C SER A 49 -12.19 8.10 -23.90
N VAL A 50 -13.29 7.52 -23.42
CA VAL A 50 -14.47 8.26 -22.98
C VAL A 50 -14.16 8.98 -21.68
N VAL A 51 -13.52 8.29 -20.72
CA VAL A 51 -13.03 8.91 -19.48
C VAL A 51 -12.06 10.05 -19.81
N GLY A 52 -11.10 9.82 -20.72
CA GLY A 52 -10.16 10.84 -21.16
C GLY A 52 -10.84 12.06 -21.79
N ALA A 53 -11.81 11.86 -22.68
CA ALA A 53 -12.55 12.95 -23.32
C ALA A 53 -13.35 13.79 -22.30
N LEU A 54 -14.02 13.13 -21.35
CA LEU A 54 -14.74 13.82 -20.26
C LEU A 54 -13.80 14.67 -19.40
N LEU A 55 -12.64 14.13 -19.03
CA LEU A 55 -11.65 14.86 -18.24
C LEU A 55 -11.08 16.08 -19.00
N LEU A 56 -10.90 15.97 -20.31
CA LEU A 56 -10.49 17.08 -21.15
C LEU A 56 -11.58 18.15 -21.30
N SER A 57 -12.86 17.77 -21.34
CA SER A 57 -13.96 18.74 -21.41
C SER A 57 -14.11 19.56 -20.12
N GLU A 58 -13.68 19.02 -18.99
CA GLU A 58 -13.68 19.69 -17.69
C GLU A 58 -12.44 20.56 -17.46
N LEU A 59 -11.42 20.45 -18.33
CA LEU A 59 -10.16 21.14 -18.14
C LEU A 59 -10.28 22.65 -18.45
N PRO A 60 -9.75 23.54 -17.58
CA PRO A 60 -9.79 24.97 -17.85
C PRO A 60 -9.12 25.33 -19.18
N ALA A 61 -9.75 26.24 -19.92
CA ALA A 61 -9.21 26.76 -21.16
C ALA A 61 -7.78 27.30 -20.96
N GLY A 62 -6.85 26.88 -21.83
CA GLY A 62 -5.44 27.30 -21.77
C GLY A 62 -4.54 26.43 -20.88
N MET A 63 -5.07 25.47 -20.13
CA MET A 63 -4.23 24.57 -19.31
C MET A 63 -3.42 23.57 -20.17
N SER A 64 -3.95 23.17 -21.34
CA SER A 64 -3.29 22.25 -22.27
C SER A 64 -2.04 22.84 -22.92
N GLY A 65 -2.03 24.14 -23.23
CA GLY A 65 -0.93 24.82 -23.94
C GLY A 65 0.34 25.04 -23.11
N GLY A 66 0.32 24.74 -21.81
CA GLY A 66 1.40 25.03 -20.86
C GLY A 66 1.99 23.81 -20.17
N LEU A 67 1.77 22.60 -20.66
CA LEU A 67 2.24 21.38 -20.00
C LEU A 67 3.73 21.12 -20.21
N ALA A 68 4.29 21.53 -21.35
CA ALA A 68 5.72 21.38 -21.66
C ALA A 68 6.61 22.41 -20.93
N THR A 69 6.03 23.43 -20.29
CA THR A 69 6.79 24.44 -19.56
C THR A 69 7.19 23.92 -18.16
N PRO A 70 8.31 24.41 -17.59
CA PRO A 70 8.64 24.16 -16.18
C PRO A 70 7.44 24.52 -15.28
N GLY A 71 6.99 23.58 -14.45
CA GLY A 71 5.82 23.77 -13.57
C GLY A 71 4.45 23.55 -14.23
N GLY A 72 4.38 23.17 -15.51
CA GLY A 72 3.12 22.81 -16.19
C GLY A 72 2.35 21.70 -15.47
N ILE A 73 3.04 20.61 -15.13
CA ILE A 73 2.48 19.47 -14.39
C ILE A 73 2.05 19.89 -12.97
N GLN A 74 2.79 20.78 -12.30
CA GLN A 74 2.42 21.27 -10.97
C GLN A 74 1.12 22.08 -11.00
N ARG A 75 0.91 22.90 -12.04
CA ARG A 75 -0.35 23.63 -12.24
C ARG A 75 -1.51 22.67 -12.49
N LEU A 76 -1.30 21.64 -13.32
CA LEU A 76 -2.29 20.59 -13.57
C LEU A 76 -2.66 19.86 -12.28
N LEU A 77 -1.66 19.46 -11.49
CA LEU A 77 -1.86 18.79 -10.21
C LEU A 77 -2.61 19.67 -9.20
N LYS A 78 -2.26 20.96 -9.11
CA LYS A 78 -2.93 21.91 -8.22
C LYS A 78 -4.41 22.05 -8.59
N TRP A 79 -4.71 22.20 -9.88
CA TRP A 79 -6.10 22.24 -10.35
C TRP A 79 -6.83 20.92 -10.04
N PHE A 80 -6.19 19.79 -10.30
CA PHE A 80 -6.77 18.47 -10.03
C PHE A 80 -7.14 18.31 -8.55
N GLN A 81 -6.25 18.70 -7.64
CA GLN A 81 -6.49 18.68 -6.19
C GLN A 81 -7.61 19.63 -5.75
N GLN A 82 -7.82 20.74 -6.47
CA GLN A 82 -8.94 21.66 -6.21
C GLN A 82 -10.27 21.11 -6.72
N ARG A 83 -10.25 20.39 -7.86
CA ARG A 83 -11.45 19.84 -8.50
C ARG A 83 -11.99 18.59 -7.79
N TYR A 84 -11.09 17.74 -7.30
CA TYR A 84 -11.44 16.47 -6.67
C TYR A 84 -11.10 16.50 -5.18
N HIS A 85 -12.11 16.33 -4.34
CA HIS A 85 -11.94 16.20 -2.89
C HIS A 85 -11.59 14.76 -2.51
N TRP A 86 -10.69 14.59 -1.54
CA TRP A 86 -10.16 13.30 -1.16
C TRP A 86 -10.93 12.77 0.04
N LEU A 87 -11.31 11.50 0.01
CA LEU A 87 -11.84 10.79 1.18
C LEU A 87 -10.67 10.45 2.13
N ASP A 88 -10.46 11.29 3.14
CA ASP A 88 -9.50 11.00 4.21
C ASP A 88 -9.98 9.79 5.04
N GLY A 89 -9.07 8.83 5.28
CA GLY A 89 -9.28 7.73 6.24
C GLY A 89 -9.91 6.45 5.71
N CYS A 90 -10.13 6.30 4.40
CA CYS A 90 -10.72 5.05 3.86
C CYS A 90 -9.74 3.86 3.82
N GLU A 91 -8.42 4.13 3.81
CA GLU A 91 -7.40 3.07 3.69
C GLU A 91 -7.30 2.16 4.93
N ASP A 92 -7.59 2.68 6.13
CA ASP A 92 -7.42 1.93 7.38
C ASP A 92 -8.56 0.92 7.61
N GLN A 93 -9.78 1.19 7.13
CA GLN A 93 -10.90 0.25 7.25
C GLN A 93 -10.71 -1.01 6.38
N ALA A 94 -10.01 -0.91 5.24
CA ALA A 94 -9.68 -2.06 4.40
C ALA A 94 -8.60 -2.97 5.04
N ARG A 95 -7.80 -2.44 5.98
CA ARG A 95 -6.80 -3.21 6.71
C ARG A 95 -7.41 -4.07 7.81
N ASP A 96 -8.33 -3.53 8.59
CA ASP A 96 -8.89 -4.20 9.77
C ASP A 96 -10.00 -5.21 9.46
N GLN A 97 -10.71 -5.09 8.34
CA GLN A 97 -11.86 -5.96 8.07
C GLN A 97 -11.54 -7.35 7.53
N GLY A 98 -10.27 -7.78 7.40
CA GLY A 98 -9.90 -9.14 6.97
C GLY A 98 -10.49 -9.60 5.62
N SER A 99 -11.22 -8.73 4.94
CA SER A 99 -11.92 -9.01 3.71
C SER A 99 -10.96 -8.71 2.57
N LEU A 100 -10.45 -9.78 1.96
CA LEU A 100 -9.72 -9.69 0.70
C LEU A 100 -10.50 -8.90 -0.38
N ALA A 101 -11.83 -8.80 -0.24
CA ALA A 101 -12.70 -8.06 -1.16
C ALA A 101 -12.65 -6.52 -0.97
N SER A 102 -12.42 -6.01 0.25
CA SER A 102 -12.32 -4.56 0.47
C SER A 102 -10.97 -3.99 0.02
N ARG A 103 -9.95 -4.83 -0.21
CA ARG A 103 -8.62 -4.39 -0.71
C ARG A 103 -8.56 -4.29 -2.24
N LEU A 104 -9.70 -4.42 -2.92
CA LEU A 104 -9.85 -4.41 -4.37
C LEU A 104 -10.22 -3.02 -4.94
N HIS A 105 -9.51 -1.97 -4.55
CA HIS A 105 -9.71 -0.60 -5.03
C HIS A 105 -9.28 -0.38 -6.50
N GLY A 106 -10.24 -0.46 -7.42
CA GLY A 106 -10.10 -0.10 -8.83
C GLY A 106 -11.50 0.11 -9.38
N SER A 107 -11.78 1.29 -9.93
CA SER A 107 -13.14 1.64 -10.33
C SER A 107 -13.33 1.33 -11.81
N HIS A 108 -14.45 0.68 -12.14
CA HIS A 108 -14.83 0.39 -13.51
C HIS A 108 -14.89 1.71 -14.33
N PRO A 109 -14.67 1.70 -15.65
CA PRO A 109 -14.74 2.91 -16.48
C PRO A 109 -16.02 3.73 -16.24
N ASP A 110 -17.18 3.08 -16.14
CA ASP A 110 -18.45 3.78 -15.88
C ASP A 110 -18.45 4.55 -14.54
N ALA A 111 -17.84 3.97 -13.51
CA ALA A 111 -17.67 4.62 -12.23
C ALA A 111 -16.68 5.79 -12.33
N LEU A 112 -15.56 5.61 -13.05
CA LEU A 112 -14.59 6.68 -13.31
C LEU A 112 -15.22 7.84 -14.11
N SER A 113 -16.03 7.55 -15.13
CA SER A 113 -16.78 8.56 -15.89
C SER A 113 -17.77 9.33 -15.01
N THR A 114 -18.50 8.60 -14.15
CA THR A 114 -19.44 9.22 -13.20
C THR A 114 -18.72 10.13 -12.22
N ILE A 115 -17.59 9.69 -11.67
CA ILE A 115 -16.76 10.46 -10.76
C ILE A 115 -16.18 11.69 -11.46
N ALA A 116 -15.67 11.53 -12.68
CA ALA A 116 -15.11 12.62 -13.48
C ALA A 116 -16.14 13.73 -13.73
N ALA A 117 -17.39 13.37 -14.01
CA ALA A 117 -18.47 14.34 -14.22
C ALA A 117 -18.94 14.97 -12.89
N SER A 118 -19.17 14.16 -11.86
CA SER A 118 -19.85 14.61 -10.64
C SER A 118 -18.96 15.32 -9.63
N GLY A 119 -17.64 15.12 -9.66
CA GLY A 119 -16.74 15.67 -8.64
C GLY A 119 -16.98 15.11 -7.24
N THR A 120 -17.58 13.93 -7.14
CA THR A 120 -17.77 13.24 -5.86
C THR A 120 -16.44 13.05 -5.15
N PRO A 121 -16.43 13.01 -3.80
CA PRO A 121 -15.23 12.63 -3.07
C PRO A 121 -14.68 11.29 -3.55
N ILE A 122 -13.37 11.23 -3.76
CA ILE A 122 -12.69 10.06 -4.34
C ILE A 122 -11.68 9.46 -3.38
N THR A 123 -11.46 8.16 -3.52
CA THR A 123 -10.35 7.47 -2.86
C THR A 123 -9.00 7.86 -3.51
N VAL A 124 -7.90 7.67 -2.79
CA VAL A 124 -6.54 7.92 -3.31
C VAL A 124 -6.26 7.09 -4.57
N HIS A 125 -6.77 5.86 -4.65
CA HIS A 125 -6.59 4.99 -5.81
C HIS A 125 -7.37 5.48 -7.04
N GLU A 126 -8.59 5.99 -6.85
CA GLU A 126 -9.37 6.61 -7.91
C GLU A 126 -8.73 7.92 -8.37
N ALA A 127 -8.23 8.73 -7.43
CA ALA A 127 -7.49 9.96 -7.74
C ALA A 127 -6.29 9.65 -8.64
N ALA A 128 -5.50 8.63 -8.30
CA ALA A 128 -4.36 8.21 -9.13
C ALA A 128 -4.78 7.73 -10.52
N GLN A 129 -5.89 6.98 -10.63
CA GLN A 129 -6.44 6.51 -11.91
C GLN A 129 -6.89 7.68 -12.79
N ILE A 130 -7.71 8.57 -12.24
CA ILE A 130 -8.27 9.72 -12.97
C ILE A 130 -7.14 10.68 -13.38
N PHE A 131 -6.18 10.94 -12.51
CA PHE A 131 -5.03 11.78 -12.84
C PHE A 131 -4.17 11.16 -13.95
N PHE A 132 -3.94 9.84 -13.89
CA PHE A 132 -3.26 9.12 -14.97
C PHE A 132 -4.04 9.24 -16.30
N SER A 133 -5.36 9.00 -16.29
CA SER A 133 -6.24 9.14 -17.46
C SER A 133 -6.15 10.53 -18.06
N LEU A 134 -6.21 11.57 -17.23
CA LEU A 134 -6.08 12.96 -17.65
C LEU A 134 -4.72 13.23 -18.31
N CYS A 135 -3.62 12.81 -17.67
CA CYS A 135 -2.29 13.00 -18.23
C CYS A 135 -2.12 12.27 -19.56
N HIS A 136 -2.64 11.04 -19.66
CA HIS A 136 -2.63 10.28 -20.90
C HIS A 136 -3.49 10.94 -21.99
N ALA A 137 -4.68 11.42 -21.66
CA ALA A 137 -5.57 12.13 -22.60
C ALA A 137 -4.94 13.44 -23.11
N LEU A 138 -4.11 14.11 -22.29
CA LEU A 138 -3.29 15.25 -22.67
C LEU A 138 -2.08 14.90 -23.54
N GLY A 139 -1.88 13.63 -23.87
CA GLY A 139 -0.75 13.15 -24.68
C GLY A 139 0.58 13.09 -23.92
N LEU A 140 0.56 13.12 -22.58
CA LEU A 140 1.78 12.99 -21.79
C LEU A 140 2.22 11.52 -21.71
N SER A 141 3.54 11.29 -21.81
CA SER A 141 4.13 9.97 -21.62
C SER A 141 4.18 9.60 -20.13
N VAL A 142 3.06 9.14 -19.59
CA VAL A 142 2.94 8.70 -18.19
C VAL A 142 2.91 7.17 -18.07
N ARG A 143 3.37 6.66 -16.92
CA ARG A 143 3.31 5.23 -16.57
C ARG A 143 2.42 5.06 -15.33
N TYR A 144 1.51 4.09 -15.39
CA TYR A 144 0.73 3.70 -14.22
C TYR A 144 1.58 2.77 -13.34
N VAL A 145 1.76 3.13 -12.08
CA VAL A 145 2.56 2.37 -11.12
C VAL A 145 1.64 1.88 -10.01
N ALA A 146 1.58 0.55 -9.82
CA ALA A 146 0.81 -0.08 -8.76
C ALA A 146 1.74 -0.75 -7.75
N LEU A 147 1.58 -0.43 -6.46
CA LEU A 147 2.24 -1.15 -5.38
C LEU A 147 1.44 -2.41 -5.04
N LEU A 148 2.07 -3.57 -5.19
CA LEU A 148 1.42 -4.85 -4.91
C LEU A 148 1.86 -5.36 -3.54
N GLU A 149 0.90 -5.61 -2.65
CA GLU A 149 1.14 -6.18 -1.33
C GLU A 149 0.60 -7.63 -1.27
N PRO A 150 1.34 -8.62 -1.82
CA PRO A 150 0.92 -10.00 -1.76
C PRO A 150 0.96 -10.56 -0.32
N ILE A 151 0.31 -11.71 -0.09
CA ILE A 151 0.31 -12.33 1.24
C ILE A 151 1.75 -12.75 1.55
N ALA A 152 2.29 -12.30 2.68
CA ALA A 152 3.67 -12.63 3.04
C ALA A 152 3.84 -14.14 3.22
N VAL A 153 4.85 -14.72 2.56
CA VAL A 153 5.21 -16.13 2.76
C VAL A 153 5.89 -16.25 4.11
N ARG A 154 5.11 -16.46 5.17
CA ARG A 154 5.63 -16.76 6.50
C ARG A 154 6.05 -18.24 6.56
N THR A 155 7.19 -18.58 5.99
CA THR A 155 7.81 -19.88 6.24
C THR A 155 8.41 -19.86 7.65
N GLY A 156 7.69 -20.39 8.63
CA GLY A 156 8.19 -20.48 10.01
C GLY A 156 9.54 -21.21 10.08
N ALA A 157 10.57 -20.50 10.57
CA ALA A 157 11.72 -21.00 11.37
C ALA A 157 12.93 -20.03 11.42
N SER A 158 12.86 -18.78 10.96
CA SER A 158 13.96 -17.82 11.16
C SER A 158 13.64 -16.81 12.26
N SER A 159 13.87 -17.18 13.53
CA SER A 159 14.02 -16.19 14.61
C SER A 159 14.57 -16.78 15.92
N ARG A 160 14.32 -18.05 16.26
CA ARG A 160 14.67 -18.58 17.61
C ARG A 160 15.84 -19.57 17.73
N ALA A 161 16.47 -19.98 16.63
CA ALA A 161 17.57 -20.97 16.68
C ALA A 161 18.97 -20.36 16.87
N LYS A 162 19.17 -19.05 16.68
CA LYS A 162 20.52 -18.43 16.72
C LYS A 162 20.88 -17.75 18.05
N LYS A 163 19.93 -17.55 18.98
CA LYS A 163 20.22 -16.90 20.28
C LYS A 163 20.52 -17.87 21.43
N ARG A 164 20.26 -19.18 21.29
CA ARG A 164 20.49 -20.16 22.37
C ARG A 164 21.85 -20.87 22.35
N ARG A 165 22.76 -20.52 21.44
CA ARG A 165 24.11 -21.11 21.38
C ARG A 165 25.25 -20.16 21.78
N ARG A 166 24.95 -18.95 22.28
CA ARG A 166 25.98 -18.01 22.76
C ARG A 166 25.96 -17.70 24.26
N ASP A 167 25.02 -18.26 25.03
CA ASP A 167 24.93 -18.04 26.49
C ASP A 167 25.40 -19.24 27.34
N SER A 168 26.22 -20.13 26.77
CA SER A 168 26.86 -21.24 27.51
C SER A 168 28.38 -21.23 27.35
N GLY A 169 28.97 -20.03 27.44
CA GLY A 169 30.41 -19.84 27.58
C GLY A 169 30.68 -18.96 28.78
N LEU A 170 31.10 -19.59 29.87
CA LEU A 170 31.62 -18.98 31.10
C LEU A 170 32.72 -17.96 30.80
N GLY A 171 32.70 -16.83 31.51
CA GLY A 171 33.76 -15.83 31.49
C GLY A 171 33.45 -14.69 32.45
N GLU A 172 33.79 -14.88 33.72
CA GLU A 172 33.85 -13.83 34.73
C GLU A 172 34.69 -12.64 34.25
N GLY A 173 34.20 -11.42 34.49
CA GLY A 173 34.88 -10.21 34.02
C GLY A 173 34.25 -8.94 34.55
N LYS A 174 34.37 -8.75 35.86
CA LYS A 174 34.16 -7.52 36.63
C LYS A 174 34.60 -6.26 35.85
N ARG A 175 33.73 -5.25 35.69
CA ARG A 175 34.11 -3.82 35.66
C ARG A 175 32.89 -2.90 35.79
N GLU A 176 32.96 -2.07 36.83
CA GLU A 176 32.21 -0.83 37.03
C GLU A 176 32.45 0.16 35.89
N ARG A 177 31.44 0.93 35.50
CA ARG A 177 31.39 2.39 35.73
C ARG A 177 30.15 3.04 35.08
N GLU A 178 29.47 3.77 35.94
CA GLU A 178 28.76 5.05 35.80
C GLU A 178 28.59 5.78 34.45
N THR A 179 27.45 6.48 34.43
CA THR A 179 27.12 7.79 33.84
C THR A 179 26.68 7.90 32.38
N GLY A 180 25.64 8.72 32.17
CA GLY A 180 25.46 9.48 30.93
C GLY A 180 24.05 9.50 30.37
N ARG A 181 23.31 10.58 30.65
CA ARG A 181 22.15 11.06 29.88
C ARG A 181 22.43 11.04 28.37
N ASP A 182 21.42 10.73 27.56
CA ASP A 182 20.81 11.73 26.68
C ASP A 182 19.47 11.28 26.10
N ARG A 183 18.48 12.17 26.25
CA ARG A 183 17.20 12.18 25.54
C ARG A 183 17.42 12.96 24.24
N VAL A 184 17.16 12.37 23.08
CA VAL A 184 16.71 13.11 21.88
C VAL A 184 15.76 12.23 21.05
N THR A 185 14.47 12.57 21.16
CA THR A 185 13.35 12.43 20.21
C THR A 185 13.32 11.24 19.25
N ASP A 186 12.52 10.23 19.63
CA ASP A 186 11.83 9.34 18.69
C ASP A 186 10.83 10.16 17.85
N LEU A 187 11.18 10.46 16.60
CA LEU A 187 10.22 10.79 15.55
C LEU A 187 9.82 9.50 14.83
N THR A 188 9.13 8.61 15.54
CA THR A 188 8.44 7.46 14.95
C THR A 188 6.97 7.52 15.28
N GLY A 189 6.28 8.49 14.67
CA GLY A 189 4.85 8.43 14.43
C GLY A 189 4.60 8.21 12.93
N PRO A 190 3.59 7.44 12.52
CA PRO A 190 3.25 7.31 11.11
C PRO A 190 2.91 8.70 10.56
N SER A 191 3.72 9.15 9.60
CA SER A 191 3.44 10.38 8.85
C SER A 191 2.10 10.22 8.11
N PRO A 192 1.21 11.24 8.12
CA PRO A 192 -0.09 11.15 7.46
C PRO A 192 0.08 10.87 5.95
N PRO A 193 -0.85 10.11 5.35
CA PRO A 193 -0.75 9.62 3.96
C PRO A 193 -0.55 10.74 2.93
N ALA A 194 -1.11 11.93 3.17
CA ALA A 194 -0.92 13.10 2.33
C ALA A 194 0.56 13.51 2.13
N LYS A 195 1.42 13.31 3.14
CA LYS A 195 2.86 13.61 3.02
C LYS A 195 3.61 12.57 2.19
N ARG A 196 3.11 11.33 2.11
CA ARG A 196 3.72 10.27 1.27
C ARG A 196 3.43 10.47 -0.21
N PHE A 197 2.27 11.00 -0.56
CA PHE A 197 1.94 11.31 -1.94
C PHE A 197 2.80 12.47 -2.47
N LEU A 198 3.02 13.52 -1.66
CA LEU A 198 3.88 14.64 -2.05
C LEU A 198 5.35 14.22 -2.23
N ALA A 199 5.87 13.34 -1.38
CA ALA A 199 7.23 12.78 -1.53
C ALA A 199 7.39 11.80 -2.71
N TRP A 200 6.29 11.42 -3.38
CA TRP A 200 6.32 10.57 -4.57
C TRP A 200 6.30 11.38 -5.88
N VAL A 201 5.93 12.66 -5.81
CA VAL A 201 5.81 13.56 -6.96
C VAL A 201 7.02 14.50 -7.11
N GLU A 202 7.78 14.72 -6.03
CA GLU A 202 9.12 15.35 -6.06
C GLU A 202 10.20 14.34 -6.51
#